data_AF-A0A2D8GMH9-F1
#
_entry.id   AF-A0A2D8GMH9-F1
#
_cell.length_a   1.000
_cell.length_b   1.000
_cell.length_c   1.000
_cell.angle_alpha   90.00
_cell.angle_beta   90.00
_cell.angle_gamma   90.00
#
_symmetry.space_group_name_H-M   'P 1'
#
loop_
_entity.id
_entity.type
_entity.pdbx_description
1 polymer ?
#
loop_
_entity_poly.entity_id
_entity_poly.type
_entity_poly.pdbx_seq_one_letter_code
_entity_poly.pdbx_strand_id
1 'polypeptide(L)'
;MTALNSDLKLLDDQDIQRFIMDGMLSFHPDVSSETHEEIHNLLSNCSENESPLGNNVLSRIPQMHEVLRSKEVDGAITSILGKNYLLHPHRAVHRSTPVASDSSSFDITTDKYLVGKNSTTTSLWHQDAQSPTARARHHLPKYIIGFYFPHDVTSEMGPTRFKIGSYMQHDESAEDNLFQPNFIKAGTFMICHFDTVHAGFPNFSNQDRYLVKFVFTRTEYPVKPRWNLKNDNWSQSATAMTQNNYSNGWQYIWKWLLGTSNNSKSIDNKTTKSSKASDIEENRLDKIYKNDPNQVADLIIKLLSHAGKAKHQRLLVKTEYKGQTFEYDKKTTERRWNEMAVVMEDEAYALAAMGKQAITNVLPLLKYEDPWIQINAIFILGEIGYESEEVVEAISKLLDSPHQQVVRQALDTLSCMPNQINENCLSFISNLLEKRPNDWLKVIVNRGWTALDQINFNASMLLLNCTFSGKHKKELEEILTKLLNFSTGYSAKVASQGLINLKTPTALNSAITYLSDRAW
;
A
#
# COMPACT_ATOMS: atom_id res chain seq x y z
N MET A 1 -16.18 -9.81 -16.62
CA MET A 1 -15.44 -9.84 -17.90
C MET A 1 -14.08 -10.43 -17.64
N THR A 2 -13.85 -11.67 -18.04
CA THR A 2 -12.50 -12.25 -18.14
C THR A 2 -11.81 -11.51 -19.28
N ALA A 3 -10.76 -10.75 -18.97
CA ALA A 3 -9.89 -10.18 -19.98
C ALA A 3 -9.45 -11.30 -20.92
N LEU A 4 -9.42 -10.99 -22.21
CA LEU A 4 -8.80 -11.81 -23.25
C LEU A 4 -7.44 -12.29 -22.75
N ASN A 5 -7.09 -13.54 -23.08
CA ASN A 5 -5.73 -14.07 -22.97
C ASN A 5 -4.80 -13.25 -23.87
N SER A 6 -4.46 -12.02 -23.49
CA SER A 6 -3.25 -11.36 -23.98
C SER A 6 -2.08 -11.99 -23.23
N ASP A 7 -1.09 -12.50 -23.95
CA ASP A 7 0.18 -12.91 -23.36
C ASP A 7 0.76 -11.72 -22.58
N LEU A 8 0.57 -11.71 -21.26
CA LEU A 8 1.08 -10.66 -20.39
C LEU A 8 2.60 -10.60 -20.54
N LYS A 9 3.15 -9.39 -20.58
CA LYS A 9 4.60 -9.20 -20.53
C LYS A 9 5.03 -9.16 -19.06
N LEU A 10 5.24 -10.34 -18.50
CA LEU A 10 5.72 -10.48 -17.12
C LEU A 10 7.17 -9.99 -16.98
N LEU A 11 7.49 -9.47 -15.79
CA LEU A 11 8.85 -9.09 -15.40
C LEU A 11 9.77 -10.31 -15.38
N ASP A 12 11.08 -10.08 -15.40
CA ASP A 12 12.09 -11.10 -15.15
C ASP A 12 12.70 -11.00 -13.74
N ASP A 13 13.71 -11.84 -13.47
CA ASP A 13 14.41 -11.86 -12.18
C ASP A 13 15.12 -10.54 -11.88
N GLN A 14 15.73 -9.91 -12.89
CA GLN A 14 16.48 -8.67 -12.71
C GLN A 14 15.54 -7.51 -12.43
N ASP A 15 14.39 -7.46 -13.10
CA ASP A 15 13.34 -6.49 -12.85
C ASP A 15 12.82 -6.57 -11.41
N ILE A 16 12.53 -7.78 -10.90
CA ILE A 16 12.06 -7.97 -9.53
C ILE A 16 13.17 -7.62 -8.52
N GLN A 17 14.40 -8.06 -8.74
CA GLN A 17 15.55 -7.71 -7.89
C GLN A 17 15.76 -6.19 -7.85
N ARG A 18 15.67 -5.52 -9.01
CA ARG A 18 15.75 -4.07 -9.10
C ARG A 18 14.59 -3.39 -8.38
N PHE A 19 13.36 -3.86 -8.54
CA PHE A 19 12.22 -3.32 -7.79
C PHE A 19 12.43 -3.43 -6.27
N ILE A 20 12.97 -4.55 -5.79
CA ILE A 20 13.29 -4.72 -4.36
C ILE A 20 14.41 -3.75 -3.93
N MET A 21 15.44 -3.54 -4.74
CA MET A 21 16.55 -2.64 -4.38
C MET A 21 16.16 -1.16 -4.44
N ASP A 22 15.52 -0.76 -5.53
CA ASP A 22 15.23 0.64 -5.86
C ASP A 22 13.86 1.11 -5.35
N GLY A 23 12.93 0.17 -5.10
CA GLY A 23 11.55 0.48 -4.74
C GLY A 23 10.74 1.04 -5.91
N MET A 24 11.23 0.99 -7.15
CA MET A 24 10.53 1.49 -8.33
C MET A 24 10.97 0.81 -9.64
N LEU A 25 10.10 0.86 -10.65
CA LEU A 25 10.36 0.50 -12.05
C LEU A 25 9.69 1.51 -12.98
N SER A 26 10.23 1.67 -14.19
CA SER A 26 9.66 2.53 -15.23
C SER A 26 9.64 1.78 -16.54
N PHE A 27 8.52 1.87 -17.27
CA PHE A 27 8.37 1.23 -18.57
C PHE A 27 7.42 2.02 -19.46
N HIS A 28 7.42 1.69 -20.75
CA HIS A 28 6.62 2.35 -21.78
C HIS A 28 5.68 1.30 -22.41
N PRO A 29 4.38 1.32 -22.08
CA PRO A 29 3.41 0.39 -22.63
C PRO A 29 3.22 0.60 -24.14
N ASP A 30 2.88 -0.48 -24.83
CA ASP A 30 2.59 -0.49 -26.27
C ASP A 30 1.17 0.01 -26.53
N VAL A 31 0.95 1.31 -26.32
CA VAL A 31 -0.30 2.03 -26.54
C VAL A 31 -0.02 3.17 -27.53
N SER A 32 -0.97 3.46 -28.40
CA SER A 32 -0.78 4.44 -29.47
C SER A 32 -0.57 5.85 -28.90
N SER A 33 0.24 6.65 -29.62
CA SER A 33 0.47 8.06 -29.28
C SER A 33 -0.83 8.86 -29.27
N GLU A 34 -1.76 8.53 -30.16
CA GLU A 34 -3.06 9.17 -30.30
C GLU A 34 -3.90 8.99 -29.02
N THR A 35 -3.88 7.79 -28.41
CA THR A 35 -4.60 7.53 -27.15
C THR A 35 -4.02 8.37 -26.00
N HIS A 36 -2.70 8.52 -25.93
CA HIS A 36 -2.05 9.36 -24.91
C HIS A 36 -2.39 10.84 -25.08
N GLU A 37 -2.36 11.33 -26.32
CA GLU A 37 -2.75 12.70 -26.67
C GLU A 37 -4.22 12.96 -26.33
N GLU A 38 -5.13 12.04 -26.67
CA GLU A 38 -6.55 12.14 -26.33
C GLU A 38 -6.76 12.23 -24.81
N ILE A 39 -6.10 11.37 -24.03
CA ILE A 39 -6.18 11.40 -22.57
C ILE A 39 -5.66 12.75 -22.04
N HIS A 40 -4.55 13.26 -22.56
CA HIS A 40 -4.01 14.55 -22.14
C HIS A 40 -4.98 15.71 -22.46
N ASN A 41 -5.56 15.73 -23.65
CA ASN A 41 -6.51 16.75 -24.07
C ASN A 41 -7.77 16.74 -23.19
N LEU A 42 -8.31 15.54 -22.88
CA LEU A 42 -9.45 15.39 -21.98
C LEU A 42 -9.13 15.84 -20.55
N LEU A 43 -7.95 15.49 -20.01
CA LEU A 43 -7.52 15.94 -18.69
C LEU A 43 -7.42 17.47 -18.62
N SER A 44 -6.83 18.08 -19.64
CA SER A 44 -6.69 19.54 -19.73
C SER A 44 -8.06 20.21 -19.79
N ASN A 45 -8.93 19.76 -20.70
CA ASN A 45 -10.29 20.27 -20.84
C ASN A 45 -11.12 20.13 -19.55
N CYS A 46 -11.08 18.96 -18.89
CA CYS A 46 -11.77 18.77 -17.61
C CYS A 46 -11.23 19.70 -16.52
N SER A 47 -9.92 19.95 -16.49
CA SER A 47 -9.31 20.83 -15.49
C SER A 47 -9.69 22.31 -15.64
N GLU A 48 -10.03 22.73 -16.85
CA GLU A 48 -10.42 24.10 -17.18
C GLU A 48 -11.93 24.31 -17.05
N ASN A 49 -12.72 23.31 -17.42
CA ASN A 49 -14.16 23.45 -17.64
C ASN A 49 -15.04 22.67 -16.64
N GLU A 50 -14.46 21.81 -15.80
CA GLU A 50 -15.21 20.94 -14.88
C GLU A 50 -14.72 21.06 -13.42
N SER A 51 -15.52 20.55 -12.49
CA SER A 51 -15.12 20.39 -11.09
C SER A 51 -14.06 19.28 -10.94
N PRO A 52 -13.21 19.30 -9.88
CA PRO A 52 -12.23 18.26 -9.64
C PRO A 52 -12.82 16.83 -9.70
N LEU A 53 -12.31 16.02 -10.63
CA LEU A 53 -12.85 14.67 -10.93
C LEU A 53 -12.70 13.67 -9.77
N GLY A 54 -11.73 13.90 -8.88
CA GLY A 54 -11.40 12.99 -7.78
C GLY A 54 -11.20 11.55 -8.28
N ASN A 55 -11.88 10.59 -7.64
CA ASN A 55 -11.76 9.18 -7.99
C ASN A 55 -12.58 8.75 -9.23
N ASN A 56 -13.32 9.67 -9.86
CA ASN A 56 -14.16 9.39 -11.03
C ASN A 56 -13.44 9.64 -12.36
N VAL A 57 -12.14 9.96 -12.34
CA VAL A 57 -11.34 10.18 -13.56
C VAL A 57 -11.42 9.02 -14.56
N LEU A 58 -11.45 7.75 -14.10
CA LEU A 58 -11.57 6.60 -15.01
C LEU A 58 -12.96 6.46 -15.64
N SER A 59 -14.00 6.93 -14.95
CA SER A 59 -15.34 7.00 -15.53
C SER A 59 -15.41 8.11 -16.58
N ARG A 60 -14.82 9.27 -16.26
CA ARG A 60 -14.79 10.45 -17.13
C ARG A 60 -13.89 10.28 -18.36
N ILE A 61 -12.80 9.52 -18.24
CA ILE A 61 -11.77 9.28 -19.26
C ILE A 61 -11.49 7.77 -19.34
N PRO A 62 -12.40 6.98 -19.93
CA PRO A 62 -12.30 5.52 -19.95
C PRO A 62 -11.12 4.99 -20.78
N GLN A 63 -10.55 5.78 -21.69
CA GLN A 63 -9.37 5.45 -22.52
C GLN A 63 -8.16 5.06 -21.66
N MET A 64 -8.07 5.55 -20.42
CA MET A 64 -7.02 5.14 -19.47
C MET A 64 -7.06 3.63 -19.18
N HIS A 65 -8.18 2.95 -19.39
CA HIS A 65 -8.24 1.50 -19.26
C HIS A 65 -7.38 0.76 -20.30
N GLU A 66 -7.13 1.34 -21.48
CA GLU A 66 -6.22 0.75 -22.47
C GLU A 66 -4.78 0.71 -21.94
N VAL A 67 -4.35 1.78 -21.27
CA VAL A 67 -3.04 1.84 -20.60
C VAL A 67 -2.98 0.83 -19.46
N LEU A 68 -3.96 0.87 -18.54
CA LEU A 68 -3.99 0.02 -17.35
C LEU A 68 -4.08 -1.49 -17.68
N ARG A 69 -4.67 -1.84 -18.83
CA ARG A 69 -4.84 -3.23 -19.30
C ARG A 69 -3.82 -3.62 -20.38
N SER A 70 -2.85 -2.78 -20.69
CA SER A 70 -1.76 -3.13 -21.61
C SER A 70 -0.94 -4.30 -21.05
N LYS A 71 -0.40 -5.14 -21.94
CA LYS A 71 0.37 -6.34 -21.57
C LYS A 71 1.58 -6.00 -20.68
N GLU A 72 2.19 -4.82 -20.85
CA GLU A 72 3.29 -4.30 -20.03
C GLU A 72 2.82 -3.90 -18.62
N VAL A 73 1.79 -3.05 -18.52
CA VAL A 73 1.32 -2.55 -17.21
C VAL A 73 0.73 -3.69 -16.39
N ASP A 74 -0.19 -4.45 -16.98
CA ASP A 74 -0.85 -5.55 -16.28
C ASP A 74 0.14 -6.68 -15.97
N GLY A 75 1.08 -6.96 -16.87
CA GLY A 75 2.15 -7.93 -16.67
C GLY A 75 3.10 -7.55 -15.54
N ALA A 76 3.49 -6.28 -15.44
CA ALA A 76 4.35 -5.78 -14.37
C ALA A 76 3.67 -5.83 -12.99
N ILE A 77 2.41 -5.38 -12.92
CA ILE A 77 1.63 -5.39 -11.67
C ILE A 77 1.34 -6.84 -11.26
N THR A 78 0.98 -7.72 -12.20
CA THR A 78 0.77 -9.15 -11.95
C THR A 78 2.04 -9.81 -11.41
N SER A 79 3.21 -9.44 -11.93
CA SER A 79 4.50 -9.96 -11.48
C SER A 79 4.79 -9.61 -10.01
N ILE A 80 4.43 -8.41 -9.58
CA ILE A 80 4.72 -7.90 -8.23
C ILE A 80 3.61 -8.20 -7.21
N LEU A 81 2.33 -8.11 -7.58
CA LEU A 81 1.19 -8.24 -6.68
C LEU A 81 0.39 -9.54 -6.86
N GLY A 82 0.59 -10.25 -7.99
CA GLY A 82 -0.18 -11.43 -8.37
C GLY A 82 -1.42 -11.11 -9.21
N LYS A 83 -1.89 -12.11 -9.97
CA LYS A 83 -2.96 -11.99 -10.99
C LYS A 83 -4.31 -11.44 -10.50
N ASN A 84 -4.57 -11.53 -9.20
CA ASN A 84 -5.84 -11.18 -8.58
C ASN A 84 -5.78 -9.80 -7.89
N TYR A 85 -4.74 -9.01 -8.17
CA TYR A 85 -4.59 -7.68 -7.58
C TYR A 85 -5.84 -6.82 -7.79
N LEU A 86 -6.08 -5.91 -6.86
CA LEU A 86 -7.15 -4.93 -6.95
C LEU A 86 -6.56 -3.60 -7.45
N LEU A 87 -7.14 -3.02 -8.50
CA LEU A 87 -7.03 -1.59 -8.77
C LEU A 87 -7.80 -0.85 -7.66
N HIS A 88 -7.06 -0.35 -6.67
CA HIS A 88 -7.62 0.23 -5.46
C HIS A 88 -8.57 1.40 -5.80
N PRO A 89 -9.64 1.65 -5.03
CA PRO A 89 -10.58 2.72 -5.33
C PRO A 89 -9.97 4.12 -5.40
N HIS A 90 -8.79 4.31 -4.81
CA HIS A 90 -8.08 5.58 -4.80
C HIS A 90 -7.27 5.82 -6.08
N ARG A 91 -7.48 7.00 -6.66
CA ARG A 91 -6.69 7.53 -7.78
C ARG A 91 -6.77 9.05 -7.77
N ALA A 92 -5.77 9.72 -8.34
CA ALA A 92 -5.69 11.18 -8.32
C ALA A 92 -5.08 11.73 -9.61
N VAL A 93 -5.66 12.82 -10.11
CA VAL A 93 -5.06 13.64 -11.16
C VAL A 93 -4.18 14.68 -10.47
N HIS A 94 -2.87 14.60 -10.71
CA HIS A 94 -1.90 15.59 -10.30
C HIS A 94 -1.63 16.55 -11.46
N ARG A 95 -2.15 17.77 -11.34
CA ARG A 95 -1.89 18.91 -12.22
C ARG A 95 -0.86 19.82 -11.54
N SER A 96 0.35 19.88 -12.09
CA SER A 96 1.39 20.83 -11.66
C SER A 96 1.32 22.07 -12.53
N THR A 97 0.90 23.18 -11.95
CA THR A 97 0.78 24.46 -12.66
C THR A 97 2.07 25.26 -12.56
N PRO A 98 2.47 25.98 -13.62
CA PRO A 98 3.64 26.86 -13.62
C PRO A 98 3.71 27.81 -12.42
N VAL A 99 4.92 28.00 -11.90
CA VAL A 99 5.24 29.01 -10.88
C VAL A 99 5.97 30.19 -11.52
N ALA A 100 5.75 31.39 -10.96
CA ALA A 100 6.44 32.61 -11.41
C ALA A 100 7.82 32.82 -10.74
N SER A 101 8.28 31.86 -9.93
CA SER A 101 9.53 31.96 -9.16
C SER A 101 10.74 31.56 -9.98
N ASP A 102 11.91 32.09 -9.64
CA ASP A 102 13.20 31.67 -10.21
C ASP A 102 13.59 30.26 -9.74
N SER A 103 14.03 29.42 -10.67
CA SER A 103 14.45 28.03 -10.43
C SER A 103 15.81 27.93 -9.75
N SER A 104 16.63 28.99 -9.76
CA SER A 104 18.00 29.00 -9.23
C SER A 104 18.12 28.59 -7.75
N SER A 105 17.04 28.71 -6.98
CA SER A 105 16.98 28.36 -5.56
C SER A 105 16.48 26.93 -5.28
N PHE A 106 16.22 26.13 -6.32
CA PHE A 106 15.73 24.77 -6.23
C PHE A 106 16.66 23.78 -6.93
N ASP A 107 17.00 22.72 -6.20
CA ASP A 107 17.63 21.53 -6.73
C ASP A 107 16.88 20.28 -6.26
N ILE A 108 17.30 19.10 -6.73
CA ILE A 108 16.66 17.83 -6.39
C ILE A 108 16.57 17.59 -4.87
N THR A 109 17.43 18.18 -4.04
CA THR A 109 17.43 18.02 -2.57
C THR A 109 16.38 18.91 -1.88
N THR A 110 15.97 19.99 -2.53
CA THR A 110 15.20 21.08 -1.90
C THR A 110 13.84 20.62 -1.39
N ASP A 111 13.59 20.67 -0.08
CA ASP A 111 12.29 20.33 0.54
C ASP A 111 11.49 21.58 0.92
N LYS A 112 10.97 22.29 -0.08
CA LYS A 112 10.18 23.51 0.11
C LYS A 112 8.87 23.41 -0.64
N TYR A 113 7.81 23.92 -0.03
CA TYR A 113 6.50 24.00 -0.66
C TYR A 113 6.49 25.13 -1.69
N LEU A 114 6.36 24.77 -2.97
CA LEU A 114 6.23 25.69 -4.09
C LEU A 114 5.46 24.99 -5.21
N VAL A 115 4.22 25.44 -5.44
CA VAL A 115 3.36 24.95 -6.52
C VAL A 115 2.59 26.12 -7.14
N GLY A 116 2.25 26.02 -8.42
CA GLY A 116 1.45 27.03 -9.10
C GLY A 116 0.03 27.13 -8.55
N LYS A 117 -0.64 28.24 -8.84
CA LYS A 117 -2.02 28.47 -8.44
C LYS A 117 -2.93 27.36 -8.98
N ASN A 118 -3.84 26.84 -8.15
CA ASN A 118 -4.76 25.74 -8.47
C ASN A 118 -4.09 24.39 -8.78
N SER A 119 -2.79 24.23 -8.48
CA SER A 119 -2.13 22.93 -8.59
C SER A 119 -2.72 21.91 -7.61
N THR A 120 -2.78 20.65 -8.04
CA THR A 120 -3.21 19.51 -7.21
C THR A 120 -2.05 18.60 -6.81
N THR A 121 -0.81 19.11 -6.87
CA THR A 121 0.40 18.37 -6.48
C THR A 121 1.00 18.93 -5.18
N THR A 122 2.02 18.24 -4.68
CA THR A 122 2.90 18.75 -3.62
C THR A 122 4.35 18.65 -4.08
N SER A 123 5.16 19.65 -3.73
CA SER A 123 6.61 19.63 -3.94
C SER A 123 7.39 19.12 -2.72
N LEU A 124 6.70 18.84 -1.60
CA LEU A 124 7.31 18.36 -0.36
C LEU A 124 7.58 16.85 -0.43
N TRP A 125 8.73 16.42 0.11
CA TRP A 125 9.03 15.02 0.32
C TRP A 125 8.01 14.39 1.26
N HIS A 126 7.44 13.27 0.84
CA HIS A 126 6.51 12.52 1.66
C HIS A 126 6.56 11.04 1.30
N GLN A 127 6.21 10.22 2.28
CA GLN A 127 5.64 8.91 1.98
C GLN A 127 4.14 9.10 1.82
N ASP A 128 3.55 8.33 0.92
CA ASP A 128 2.13 8.38 0.70
C ASP A 128 1.37 8.02 1.98
N ALA A 129 0.24 8.72 2.20
CA ALA A 129 -0.65 8.37 3.28
C ALA A 129 -1.48 7.16 2.87
N GLN A 130 -1.57 6.17 3.74
CA GLN A 130 -2.60 5.14 3.70
C GLN A 130 -3.93 5.68 4.24
N SER A 131 -4.14 6.99 4.18
CA SER A 131 -5.36 7.68 4.57
C SER A 131 -6.43 7.47 3.49
N PRO A 132 -7.67 7.15 3.88
CA PRO A 132 -8.21 7.29 5.22
C PRO A 132 -7.93 6.12 6.15
N THR A 133 -7.47 4.96 5.66
CA THR A 133 -7.48 3.67 6.37
C THR A 133 -6.53 3.50 7.55
N ALA A 134 -5.55 4.41 7.75
CA ALA A 134 -4.45 4.28 8.72
C ALA A 134 -3.87 2.86 8.80
N ARG A 135 -3.66 2.25 7.63
CA ARG A 135 -3.09 0.92 7.55
C ARG A 135 -1.60 0.97 7.96
N ALA A 136 -1.06 -0.22 8.25
CA ALA A 136 0.33 -0.36 8.64
C ALA A 136 1.26 -0.09 7.44
N ARG A 137 2.43 0.50 7.68
CA ARG A 137 3.51 0.51 6.70
C ARG A 137 4.08 -0.89 6.59
N HIS A 138 4.17 -1.42 5.37
CA HIS A 138 4.71 -2.76 5.12
C HIS A 138 6.02 -2.63 4.38
N HIS A 139 7.03 -3.42 4.74
CA HIS A 139 8.23 -3.55 3.91
C HIS A 139 7.99 -4.49 2.71
N LEU A 140 6.99 -5.36 2.82
CA LEU A 140 6.56 -6.26 1.76
C LEU A 140 5.69 -5.50 0.73
N PRO A 141 5.80 -5.80 -0.58
CA PRO A 141 5.02 -5.14 -1.63
C PRO A 141 3.56 -5.64 -1.62
N LYS A 142 2.78 -5.15 -0.66
CA LYS A 142 1.33 -5.32 -0.58
C LYS A 142 0.59 -4.23 -1.36
N TYR A 143 1.22 -3.08 -1.51
CA TYR A 143 0.69 -1.92 -2.22
C TYR A 143 1.77 -1.34 -3.12
N ILE A 144 1.38 -0.95 -4.32
CA ILE A 144 2.23 -0.15 -5.22
C ILE A 144 1.44 1.03 -5.76
N ILE A 145 2.16 2.10 -6.08
CA ILE A 145 1.63 3.28 -6.76
C ILE A 145 2.03 3.19 -8.23
N GLY A 146 1.09 3.44 -9.13
CA GLY A 146 1.35 3.65 -10.55
C GLY A 146 1.23 5.12 -10.92
N PHE A 147 2.22 5.63 -11.64
CA PHE A 147 2.30 7.00 -12.16
C PHE A 147 2.25 6.95 -13.68
N TYR A 148 1.14 7.41 -14.24
CA TYR A 148 0.94 7.50 -15.67
C TYR A 148 1.13 8.94 -16.16
N PHE A 149 1.96 9.12 -17.18
CA PHE A 149 2.27 10.40 -17.80
C PHE A 149 1.64 10.44 -19.21
N PRO A 150 0.55 11.18 -19.43
CA PRO A 150 -0.15 11.20 -20.73
C PRO A 150 0.54 12.07 -21.78
N HIS A 151 1.54 12.88 -21.40
CA HIS A 151 2.29 13.77 -22.28
C HIS A 151 3.77 13.82 -21.89
N ASP A 152 4.58 14.40 -22.76
CA ASP A 152 6.02 14.56 -22.53
C ASP A 152 6.30 15.51 -21.36
N VAL A 153 7.09 15.06 -20.39
CA VAL A 153 7.49 15.87 -19.23
C VAL A 153 8.97 16.16 -19.30
N THR A 154 9.31 17.44 -19.50
CA THR A 154 10.69 17.94 -19.45
C THR A 154 11.15 18.15 -18.00
N SER A 155 12.44 18.37 -17.78
CA SER A 155 13.00 18.74 -16.48
C SER A 155 12.34 20.01 -15.91
N GLU A 156 12.08 21.01 -16.75
CA GLU A 156 11.44 22.28 -16.36
C GLU A 156 9.99 22.11 -15.88
N MET A 157 9.27 21.11 -16.39
CA MET A 157 7.91 20.79 -15.96
C MET A 157 7.84 20.18 -14.55
N GLY A 158 8.99 19.87 -13.96
CA GLY A 158 9.11 19.37 -12.60
C GLY A 158 8.64 17.91 -12.46
N PRO A 159 9.35 16.94 -13.06
CA PRO A 159 9.00 15.53 -12.96
C PRO A 159 9.04 15.03 -11.52
N THR A 160 8.38 13.89 -11.27
CA THR A 160 8.40 13.26 -9.95
C THR A 160 9.83 12.85 -9.60
N ARG A 161 10.27 13.19 -8.38
CA ARG A 161 11.55 12.80 -7.80
C ARG A 161 11.34 11.80 -6.67
N PHE A 162 12.32 10.93 -6.47
CA PHE A 162 12.25 9.78 -5.58
C PHE A 162 13.48 9.71 -4.68
N LYS A 163 13.31 9.23 -3.44
CA LYS A 163 14.41 8.65 -2.67
C LYS A 163 14.43 7.14 -2.91
N ILE A 164 15.36 6.68 -3.73
CA ILE A 164 15.46 5.29 -4.17
C ILE A 164 15.77 4.36 -2.99
N GLY A 165 15.06 3.23 -2.91
CA GLY A 165 15.22 2.23 -1.84
C GLY A 165 14.72 2.67 -0.46
N SER A 166 14.00 3.79 -0.35
CA SER A 166 13.56 4.35 0.92
C SER A 166 12.35 3.67 1.56
N TYR A 167 11.68 2.75 0.85
CA TYR A 167 10.38 2.21 1.25
C TYR A 167 10.38 1.38 2.54
N MET A 168 11.55 0.92 3.00
CA MET A 168 11.69 0.24 4.29
C MET A 168 11.97 1.21 5.45
N GLN A 169 12.09 2.52 5.18
CA GLN A 169 12.31 3.53 6.22
C GLN A 169 11.00 3.91 6.90
N HIS A 170 11.12 4.27 8.18
CA HIS A 170 9.98 4.56 9.05
C HIS A 170 9.40 5.97 8.84
N ASP A 171 10.15 6.85 8.19
CA ASP A 171 9.77 8.22 7.86
C ASP A 171 10.51 8.71 6.59
N GLU A 172 10.41 10.02 6.31
CA GLU A 172 11.07 10.64 5.16
C GLU A 172 12.59 10.86 5.35
N SER A 173 13.19 10.43 6.46
CA SER A 173 14.61 10.64 6.77
C SER A 173 15.56 9.77 5.96
N ALA A 174 15.04 8.96 5.03
CA ALA A 174 15.83 8.10 4.16
C ALA A 174 16.97 8.87 3.47
N GLU A 175 18.11 8.18 3.31
CA GLU A 175 19.37 8.66 2.72
C GLU A 175 19.17 9.36 1.35
N ASP A 176 20.15 10.18 0.97
CA ASP A 176 20.15 11.04 -0.22
C ASP A 176 20.32 10.27 -1.56
N ASN A 177 19.77 9.06 -1.69
CA ASN A 177 19.65 8.35 -2.97
C ASN A 177 18.56 8.99 -3.84
N LEU A 178 18.79 10.23 -4.26
CA LEU A 178 17.82 11.02 -5.00
C LEU A 178 17.87 10.67 -6.49
N PHE A 179 16.70 10.41 -7.06
CA PHE A 179 16.53 10.19 -8.48
C PHE A 179 15.40 11.06 -9.02
N GLN A 180 15.68 11.75 -10.12
CA GLN A 180 14.70 12.50 -10.88
C GLN A 180 15.02 12.33 -12.37
N PRO A 181 14.06 11.88 -13.20
CA PRO A 181 14.30 11.76 -14.63
C PRO A 181 14.42 13.14 -15.28
N ASN A 182 15.37 13.30 -16.20
CA ASN A 182 15.52 14.54 -16.97
C ASN A 182 14.40 14.76 -18.00
N PHE A 183 13.80 13.66 -18.47
CA PHE A 183 12.71 13.66 -19.42
C PHE A 183 11.86 12.40 -19.23
N ILE A 184 10.54 12.53 -19.36
CA ILE A 184 9.60 11.42 -19.33
C ILE A 184 8.78 11.49 -20.60
N LYS A 185 8.86 10.46 -21.45
CA LYS A 185 8.08 10.38 -22.69
C LYS A 185 6.59 10.19 -22.38
N ALA A 186 5.70 10.82 -23.14
CA ALA A 186 4.27 10.56 -23.15
C ALA A 186 4.00 9.05 -23.22
N GLY A 187 3.04 8.57 -22.44
CA GLY A 187 2.74 7.15 -22.31
C GLY A 187 3.50 6.41 -21.21
N THR A 188 4.60 6.96 -20.69
CA THR A 188 5.40 6.30 -19.64
C THR A 188 4.54 5.96 -18.43
N PHE A 189 4.73 4.73 -17.93
CA PHE A 189 4.12 4.25 -16.70
C PHE A 189 5.23 3.85 -15.73
N MET A 190 5.28 4.54 -14.59
CA MET A 190 6.20 4.20 -13.50
C MET A 190 5.43 3.50 -12.40
N ILE A 191 6.03 2.51 -11.76
CA ILE A 191 5.51 1.90 -10.55
C ILE A 191 6.51 2.07 -9.41
N CYS A 192 6.02 2.29 -8.20
CA CYS A 192 6.86 2.27 -7.01
C CYS A 192 6.18 1.53 -5.85
N HIS A 193 6.99 1.02 -4.93
CA HIS A 193 6.50 0.58 -3.63
C HIS A 193 5.75 1.74 -2.95
N PHE A 194 4.62 1.45 -2.30
CA PHE A 194 3.73 2.49 -1.75
C PHE A 194 4.43 3.44 -0.77
N ASP A 195 5.29 2.88 0.08
CA ASP A 195 6.05 3.63 1.09
C ASP A 195 7.35 4.29 0.57
N THR A 196 7.64 4.24 -0.73
CA THR A 196 8.78 4.98 -1.32
C THR A 196 8.59 6.47 -1.13
N VAL A 197 9.57 7.16 -0.54
CA VAL A 197 9.55 8.62 -0.38
C VAL A 197 9.67 9.28 -1.74
N HIS A 198 8.73 10.16 -2.07
CA HIS A 198 8.69 10.85 -3.36
C HIS A 198 8.11 12.27 -3.22
N ALA A 199 8.30 13.08 -4.25
CA ALA A 199 7.74 14.42 -4.35
C ALA A 199 7.56 14.83 -5.81
N GLY A 200 6.65 15.76 -6.08
CA GLY A 200 6.76 16.57 -7.29
C GLY A 200 7.97 17.49 -7.21
N PHE A 201 8.43 17.97 -8.36
CA PHE A 201 9.31 19.13 -8.42
C PHE A 201 8.50 20.35 -8.89
N PRO A 202 8.82 21.58 -8.45
CA PRO A 202 8.11 22.76 -8.93
C PRO A 202 8.15 22.86 -10.46
N ASN A 203 7.05 23.30 -11.06
CA ASN A 203 6.95 23.46 -12.50
C ASN A 203 7.38 24.88 -12.89
N PHE A 204 8.56 25.01 -13.49
CA PHE A 204 9.14 26.27 -13.98
C PHE A 204 8.92 26.47 -15.49
N SER A 205 8.22 25.54 -16.15
CA SER A 205 7.85 25.68 -17.57
C SER A 205 6.68 26.66 -17.76
N ASN A 206 6.20 26.79 -18.99
CA ASN A 206 5.03 27.60 -19.35
C ASN A 206 3.73 26.78 -19.54
N GLN A 207 3.74 25.48 -19.25
CA GLN A 207 2.61 24.58 -19.47
C GLN A 207 2.31 23.73 -18.23
N ASP A 208 1.06 23.29 -18.08
CA ASP A 208 0.69 22.38 -17.01
C ASP A 208 1.27 20.97 -17.22
N ARG A 209 1.85 20.41 -16.16
CA ARG A 209 2.20 18.98 -16.13
C ARG A 209 1.03 18.17 -15.59
N TYR A 210 0.65 17.11 -16.30
CA TYR A 210 -0.36 16.15 -15.85
C TYR A 210 0.30 14.81 -15.54
N LEU A 211 -0.13 14.22 -14.43
CA LEU A 211 0.17 12.84 -14.07
C LEU A 211 -1.08 12.23 -13.42
N VAL A 212 -1.39 11.00 -13.75
CA VAL A 212 -2.47 10.26 -13.10
C VAL A 212 -1.87 9.18 -12.21
N LYS A 213 -2.23 9.24 -10.94
CA LYS A 213 -1.79 8.31 -9.90
C LYS A 213 -2.85 7.26 -9.66
N PHE A 214 -2.44 6.00 -9.66
CA PHE A 214 -3.25 4.84 -9.31
C PHE A 214 -2.63 4.11 -8.13
N VAL A 215 -3.45 3.45 -7.31
CA VAL A 215 -2.98 2.55 -6.27
C VAL A 215 -3.42 1.13 -6.63
N PHE A 216 -2.52 0.17 -6.42
CA PHE A 216 -2.80 -1.24 -6.61
C PHE A 216 -2.54 -2.00 -5.32
N THR A 217 -3.36 -3.00 -5.04
CA THR A 217 -3.33 -3.76 -3.80
C THR A 217 -3.27 -5.25 -4.08
N ARG A 218 -2.34 -5.93 -3.41
CA ARG A 218 -2.27 -7.40 -3.37
C ARG A 218 -3.47 -7.95 -2.59
N THR A 219 -4.06 -9.01 -3.12
CA THR A 219 -5.21 -9.72 -2.53
C THR A 219 -4.87 -11.12 -2.03
N GLU A 220 -3.68 -11.62 -2.39
CA GLU A 220 -3.21 -12.96 -2.06
C GLU A 220 -1.71 -12.92 -1.78
N TYR A 221 -1.26 -13.63 -0.74
CA TYR A 221 0.17 -13.78 -0.49
C TYR A 221 0.84 -14.66 -1.55
N PRO A 222 2.11 -14.38 -1.88
CA PRO A 222 2.85 -15.19 -2.82
C PRO A 222 3.05 -16.61 -2.27
N VAL A 223 2.60 -17.61 -3.03
CA VAL A 223 2.88 -19.05 -2.79
C VAL A 223 3.83 -19.63 -3.85
N LYS A 224 4.08 -18.84 -4.90
CA LYS A 224 5.02 -19.11 -5.99
C LYS A 224 5.31 -17.79 -6.73
N PRO A 225 6.42 -17.71 -7.48
CA PRO A 225 6.72 -16.58 -8.35
C PRO A 225 5.57 -16.30 -9.34
N ARG A 226 5.34 -15.02 -9.61
CA ARG A 226 4.34 -14.54 -10.58
C ARG A 226 4.95 -13.81 -11.79
N TRP A 227 6.28 -13.83 -11.87
CA TRP A 227 7.09 -13.29 -12.95
C TRP A 227 7.78 -14.44 -13.72
N ASN A 228 8.54 -14.11 -14.76
CA ASN A 228 9.28 -15.07 -15.56
C ASN A 228 10.57 -15.54 -14.85
N LEU A 229 10.41 -16.29 -13.76
CA LEU A 229 11.55 -16.81 -12.97
C LEU A 229 12.47 -17.70 -13.81
N LYS A 230 13.78 -17.41 -13.79
CA LYS A 230 14.83 -18.27 -14.34
C LYS A 230 15.78 -18.77 -13.26
N ASN A 231 16.10 -17.94 -12.27
CA ASN A 231 17.00 -18.25 -11.17
C ASN A 231 16.42 -17.72 -9.85
N ASP A 232 16.21 -18.61 -8.89
CA ASP A 232 15.67 -18.29 -7.56
C ASP A 232 16.73 -17.78 -6.57
N ASN A 233 18.00 -17.75 -6.97
CA ASN A 233 19.06 -17.17 -6.14
C ASN A 233 18.98 -15.65 -6.13
N TRP A 234 19.14 -15.08 -4.94
CA TRP A 234 19.31 -13.64 -4.79
C TRP A 234 20.63 -13.19 -5.40
N SER A 235 20.58 -12.19 -6.28
CA SER A 235 21.73 -11.43 -6.75
C SER A 235 21.42 -9.94 -6.65
N GLN A 236 22.40 -9.14 -6.25
CA GLN A 236 22.27 -7.69 -6.39
C GLN A 236 22.26 -7.36 -7.88
N SER A 237 21.22 -6.65 -8.33
CA SER A 237 21.12 -6.22 -9.72
C SER A 237 22.21 -5.19 -10.01
N ALA A 238 23.00 -5.44 -11.07
CA ALA A 238 24.03 -4.50 -11.52
C ALA A 238 23.44 -3.18 -12.08
N THR A 239 22.13 -3.14 -12.34
CA THR A 239 21.42 -1.97 -12.86
C THR A 239 20.57 -1.25 -11.81
N ALA A 240 20.65 -1.69 -10.55
CA ALA A 240 20.04 -0.99 -9.43
C ALA A 240 20.67 0.40 -9.26
N MET A 241 19.83 1.39 -8.94
CA MET A 241 20.23 2.79 -8.78
C MET A 241 20.58 3.13 -7.32
N THR A 242 20.05 2.37 -6.36
CA THR A 242 20.31 2.57 -4.94
C THR A 242 21.78 2.39 -4.59
N GLN A 243 22.31 3.25 -3.72
CA GLN A 243 23.62 3.09 -3.09
C GLN A 243 23.52 2.45 -1.70
N ASN A 244 22.30 2.27 -1.19
CA ASN A 244 22.06 1.66 0.11
C ASN A 244 22.49 0.18 0.08
N ASN A 245 22.76 -0.39 1.26
CA ASN A 245 22.94 -1.83 1.40
C ASN A 245 21.98 -2.38 2.46
N TYR A 246 20.83 -2.89 2.00
CA TYR A 246 19.82 -3.54 2.86
C TYR A 246 19.70 -5.03 2.53
N SER A 247 20.82 -5.70 2.27
CA SER A 247 20.87 -7.07 1.75
C SER A 247 19.99 -8.07 2.51
N ASN A 248 19.95 -8.01 3.85
CA ASN A 248 19.12 -8.89 4.66
C ASN A 248 17.62 -8.67 4.41
N GLY A 249 17.17 -7.41 4.39
CA GLY A 249 15.79 -7.05 4.09
C GLY A 249 15.39 -7.38 2.65
N TRP A 250 16.27 -7.13 1.68
CA TRP A 250 16.03 -7.46 0.28
C TRP A 250 15.90 -8.96 0.04
N GLN A 251 16.79 -9.77 0.63
CA GLN A 251 16.70 -11.22 0.57
C GLN A 251 15.44 -11.76 1.24
N TYR A 252 15.00 -11.15 2.35
CA TYR A 252 13.74 -11.48 2.99
C TYR A 252 12.55 -11.24 2.03
N ILE A 253 12.48 -10.06 1.41
CA ILE A 253 11.41 -9.72 0.44
C ILE A 253 11.45 -10.65 -0.78
N TRP A 254 12.64 -10.95 -1.32
CA TRP A 254 12.83 -11.89 -2.42
C TRP A 254 12.28 -13.28 -2.10
N LYS A 255 12.68 -13.85 -0.95
CA LYS A 255 12.16 -15.16 -0.47
C LYS A 255 10.67 -15.14 -0.25
N TRP A 256 10.13 -14.04 0.27
CA TRP A 256 8.69 -13.86 0.41
C TRP A 256 8.01 -13.90 -0.97
N LEU A 257 8.48 -13.14 -1.96
CA LEU A 257 7.95 -13.14 -3.33
C LEU A 257 8.05 -14.51 -4.05
N LEU A 258 9.08 -15.31 -3.76
CA LEU A 258 9.20 -16.69 -4.23
C LEU A 258 8.13 -17.63 -3.62
N GLY A 259 7.47 -17.22 -2.53
CA GLY A 259 6.53 -18.05 -1.77
C GLY A 259 7.19 -19.08 -0.87
N THR A 260 8.50 -18.95 -0.62
CA THR A 260 9.23 -19.82 0.30
C THR A 260 9.06 -19.32 1.73
N SER A 261 7.88 -19.50 2.33
CA SER A 261 7.66 -19.19 3.74
C SER A 261 8.40 -20.20 4.64
N ASN A 262 9.62 -19.83 5.06
CA ASN A 262 10.43 -20.42 6.14
C ASN A 262 10.30 -21.94 6.36
N ASN A 263 10.52 -22.74 5.31
CA ASN A 263 10.83 -24.18 5.44
C ASN A 263 12.34 -24.48 5.29
N SER A 264 13.21 -23.46 5.14
CA SER A 264 14.65 -23.72 5.05
C SER A 264 15.27 -23.82 6.43
N LYS A 265 15.84 -25.01 6.70
CA LYS A 265 16.92 -25.24 7.67
C LYS A 265 17.91 -24.08 7.68
N SER A 266 18.44 -23.80 8.87
CA SER A 266 19.56 -22.90 9.18
C SER A 266 20.26 -22.34 7.95
N ILE A 267 20.28 -21.01 7.85
CA ILE A 267 21.16 -20.26 6.96
C ILE A 267 22.55 -20.90 7.07
N ASP A 268 22.99 -21.54 5.98
CA ASP A 268 24.33 -22.08 5.89
C ASP A 268 25.26 -20.87 6.02
N ASN A 269 25.96 -20.78 7.16
CA ASN A 269 26.94 -19.76 7.49
C ASN A 269 28.17 -19.88 6.57
N LYS A 270 27.99 -19.75 5.26
CA LYS A 270 29.08 -19.40 4.35
C LYS A 270 29.16 -17.89 4.27
N THR A 271 29.62 -17.33 5.38
CA THR A 271 30.24 -16.01 5.40
C THR A 271 31.37 -15.99 4.38
N THR A 272 31.16 -15.29 3.27
CA THR A 272 32.27 -14.75 2.49
C THR A 272 33.01 -13.77 3.40
N LYS A 273 34.11 -14.22 3.98
CA LYS A 273 35.09 -13.35 4.65
C LYS A 273 35.64 -12.36 3.64
N SER A 274 35.09 -11.15 3.69
CA SER A 274 35.58 -9.90 3.11
C SER A 274 34.82 -8.85 3.90
N SER A 275 35.39 -7.97 4.71
CA SER A 275 36.72 -7.40 4.84
C SER A 275 36.65 -6.57 6.14
N LYS A 276 37.73 -6.51 6.93
CA LYS A 276 37.96 -5.66 8.12
C LYS A 276 36.68 -5.07 8.76
N ALA A 277 36.30 -5.61 9.93
CA ALA A 277 35.36 -4.97 10.83
C ALA A 277 35.84 -3.56 11.17
N SER A 278 35.34 -2.58 10.44
CA SER A 278 35.14 -1.23 10.95
C SER A 278 33.86 -1.27 11.77
N ASP A 279 33.89 -0.66 12.96
CA ASP A 279 32.74 -0.43 13.84
C ASP A 279 31.70 0.49 13.17
N ILE A 280 31.10 0.04 12.07
CA ILE A 280 29.94 0.67 11.46
C ILE A 280 28.76 0.16 12.27
N GLU A 281 28.11 1.09 12.98
CA GLU A 281 26.89 0.83 13.72
C GLU A 281 25.90 0.03 12.84
N GLU A 282 25.48 -1.13 13.32
CA GLU A 282 24.56 -1.99 12.57
C GLU A 282 23.26 -1.24 12.28
N ASN A 283 22.94 -1.08 10.98
CA ASN A 283 21.79 -0.31 10.56
C ASN A 283 20.48 -0.95 11.07
N ARG A 284 19.41 -0.15 11.21
CA ARG A 284 18.13 -0.62 11.75
C ARG A 284 17.57 -1.84 11.01
N LEU A 285 17.68 -1.87 9.68
CA LEU A 285 17.12 -2.94 8.85
C LEU A 285 17.89 -4.26 9.00
N ASP A 286 19.21 -4.19 9.20
CA ASP A 286 20.01 -5.37 9.52
C ASP A 286 19.58 -5.96 10.86
N LYS A 287 19.34 -5.14 11.90
CA LYS A 287 18.80 -5.62 13.18
C LYS A 287 17.45 -6.32 13.03
N ILE A 288 16.58 -5.83 12.15
CA ILE A 288 15.26 -6.44 11.89
C ILE A 288 15.41 -7.79 11.18
N TYR A 289 16.28 -7.88 10.17
CA TYR A 289 16.30 -9.00 9.23
C TYR A 289 17.43 -10.01 9.42
N LYS A 290 18.32 -9.82 10.40
CA LYS A 290 19.43 -10.73 10.71
C LYS A 290 19.02 -12.12 11.22
N ASN A 291 17.73 -12.36 11.43
CA ASN A 291 17.10 -13.65 11.75
C ASN A 291 17.94 -14.59 12.66
N ASP A 292 17.88 -14.34 13.96
CA ASP A 292 18.41 -15.23 14.99
C ASP A 292 17.26 -15.79 15.84
N PRO A 293 16.89 -17.07 15.67
CA PRO A 293 15.80 -17.71 16.41
C PRO A 293 15.89 -17.58 17.94
N ASN A 294 17.10 -17.46 18.50
CA ASN A 294 17.27 -17.36 19.95
C ASN A 294 16.78 -16.01 20.52
N GLN A 295 16.51 -15.02 19.66
CA GLN A 295 16.10 -13.69 20.07
C GLN A 295 14.58 -13.52 20.22
N VAL A 296 13.77 -14.54 19.93
CA VAL A 296 12.29 -14.44 20.04
C VAL A 296 11.88 -13.94 21.42
N ALA A 297 12.41 -14.52 22.50
CA ALA A 297 12.06 -14.12 23.86
C ALA A 297 12.45 -12.66 24.17
N ASP A 298 13.66 -12.25 23.78
CA ASP A 298 14.16 -10.90 24.01
C ASP A 298 13.36 -9.85 23.22
N LEU A 299 12.97 -10.15 21.98
CA LEU A 299 12.13 -9.28 21.16
C LEU A 299 10.73 -9.13 21.77
N ILE A 300 10.16 -10.20 22.34
CA ILE A 300 8.87 -10.12 23.04
C ILE A 300 8.98 -9.23 24.28
N ILE A 301 10.05 -9.34 25.06
CA ILE A 301 10.29 -8.46 26.23
C ILE A 301 10.40 -7.00 25.79
N LYS A 302 11.16 -6.73 24.72
CA LYS A 302 11.29 -5.38 24.15
C LYS A 302 9.96 -4.84 23.65
N LEU A 303 9.18 -5.64 22.92
CA LEU A 303 7.84 -5.25 22.45
C LEU A 303 6.93 -4.90 23.63
N LEU A 304 6.92 -5.72 24.68
CA LEU A 304 6.12 -5.46 25.90
C LEU A 304 6.56 -4.21 26.65
N SER A 305 7.81 -3.75 26.50
CA SER A 305 8.28 -2.49 27.08
C SER A 305 7.57 -1.24 26.51
N HIS A 306 6.81 -1.40 25.42
CA HIS A 306 5.97 -0.35 24.85
C HIS A 306 4.56 -0.28 25.46
N ALA A 307 4.16 -1.25 26.29
CA ALA A 307 2.88 -1.24 27.00
C ALA A 307 2.77 -0.07 27.98
N GLY A 308 1.54 0.39 28.24
CA GLY A 308 1.21 1.47 29.16
C GLY A 308 1.47 2.88 28.59
N LYS A 309 1.96 3.00 27.36
CA LYS A 309 2.32 4.29 26.72
C LYS A 309 1.19 4.92 25.90
N ALA A 310 0.01 4.29 25.87
CA ALA A 310 -1.16 4.74 25.10
C ALA A 310 -0.85 5.02 23.60
N LYS A 311 0.07 4.26 23.01
CA LYS A 311 0.50 4.42 21.61
C LYS A 311 -0.58 4.08 20.58
N HIS A 312 -1.65 3.40 20.97
CA HIS A 312 -2.84 3.22 20.13
C HIS A 312 -3.67 4.51 19.96
N GLN A 313 -3.38 5.55 20.73
CA GLN A 313 -4.08 6.84 20.66
C GLN A 313 -3.31 7.83 19.78
N ARG A 314 -4.06 8.71 19.12
CA ARG A 314 -3.51 9.78 18.28
C ARG A 314 -2.98 10.91 19.16
N LEU A 315 -1.92 11.58 18.71
CA LEU A 315 -1.56 12.91 19.21
C LEU A 315 -2.02 13.93 18.20
N LEU A 316 -2.92 14.81 18.62
CA LEU A 316 -3.47 15.84 17.75
C LEU A 316 -2.84 17.19 18.04
N VAL A 317 -2.61 17.96 16.98
CA VAL A 317 -2.30 19.39 17.04
C VAL A 317 -3.47 20.17 16.49
N LYS A 318 -3.78 21.29 17.13
CA LYS A 318 -4.81 22.24 16.70
C LYS A 318 -4.17 23.39 15.95
N THR A 319 -4.74 23.74 14.81
CA THR A 319 -4.40 24.96 14.10
C THR A 319 -5.66 25.74 13.77
N GLU A 320 -5.54 27.07 13.71
CA GLU A 320 -6.63 27.95 13.30
C GLU A 320 -6.32 28.52 11.92
N TYR A 321 -7.28 28.42 11.02
CA TYR A 321 -7.18 29.03 9.70
C TYR A 321 -8.54 29.60 9.29
N LYS A 322 -8.55 30.91 8.97
CA LYS A 322 -9.77 31.66 8.59
C LYS A 322 -10.95 31.46 9.57
N GLY A 323 -10.67 31.43 10.88
CA GLY A 323 -11.68 31.29 11.93
C GLY A 323 -12.25 29.87 12.10
N GLN A 324 -11.65 28.86 11.45
CA GLN A 324 -11.97 27.45 11.67
C GLN A 324 -10.80 26.76 12.39
N THR A 325 -11.11 25.93 13.38
CA THR A 325 -10.14 25.06 14.05
C THR A 325 -10.04 23.74 13.31
N PHE A 326 -8.82 23.34 12.99
CA PHE A 326 -8.51 22.07 12.37
C PHE A 326 -7.64 21.24 13.32
N GLU A 327 -7.92 19.94 13.39
CA GLU A 327 -7.11 18.97 14.14
C GLU A 327 -6.36 18.06 13.16
N TYR A 328 -5.07 17.88 13.40
CA TYR A 328 -4.20 17.03 12.59
C TYR A 328 -3.38 16.12 13.47
N ASP A 329 -3.04 14.93 12.97
CA ASP A 329 -2.04 14.09 13.61
C ASP A 329 -0.70 14.84 13.68
N LYS A 330 -0.15 14.93 14.88
CA LYS A 330 1.15 15.55 15.13
C LYS A 330 2.22 14.75 14.41
N LYS A 331 3.03 15.41 13.57
CA LYS A 331 4.27 14.81 13.04
C LYS A 331 5.21 14.55 14.23
N THR A 332 5.52 13.28 14.47
CA THR A 332 6.32 12.80 15.59
C THR A 332 7.22 11.66 15.11
N THR A 333 8.40 11.54 15.72
CA THR A 333 9.28 10.38 15.55
C THR A 333 8.84 9.19 16.40
N GLU A 334 7.94 9.41 17.36
CA GLU A 334 7.37 8.34 18.17
C GLU A 334 6.39 7.51 17.33
N ARG A 335 6.63 6.20 17.21
CA ARG A 335 5.68 5.24 16.65
C ARG A 335 4.41 5.17 17.50
N ARG A 336 3.27 5.45 16.87
CA ARG A 336 1.92 5.38 17.42
C ARG A 336 0.88 5.31 16.32
N TRP A 337 -0.37 5.12 16.71
CA TRP A 337 -1.50 5.24 15.81
C TRP A 337 -1.63 6.66 15.24
N ASN A 338 -1.76 6.74 13.91
CA ASN A 338 -1.86 7.98 13.15
C ASN A 338 -2.73 7.74 11.92
N GLU A 339 -3.74 8.56 11.67
CA GLU A 339 -4.73 8.32 10.59
C GLU A 339 -4.18 8.49 9.16
N MET A 340 -2.90 8.85 9.02
CA MET A 340 -2.17 8.79 7.76
C MET A 340 -1.63 7.38 7.48
N ALA A 341 -0.82 6.84 8.38
CA ALA A 341 -0.23 5.49 8.31
C ALA A 341 0.32 5.11 9.69
N VAL A 342 0.38 3.81 9.98
CA VAL A 342 0.89 3.29 11.25
C VAL A 342 2.22 2.59 11.03
N VAL A 343 3.27 3.00 11.73
CA VAL A 343 4.55 2.30 11.74
C VAL A 343 4.62 1.42 12.98
N MET A 344 4.84 0.13 12.79
CA MET A 344 4.95 -0.85 13.88
C MET A 344 6.33 -0.79 14.53
N GLU A 345 6.46 -1.37 15.72
CA GLU A 345 7.76 -1.46 16.39
C GLU A 345 8.74 -2.35 15.59
N ASP A 346 10.04 -2.11 15.69
CA ASP A 346 11.05 -2.89 14.93
C ASP A 346 11.03 -4.37 15.35
N GLU A 347 10.73 -4.62 16.63
CA GLU A 347 10.49 -5.94 17.19
C GLU A 347 9.37 -6.68 16.46
N ALA A 348 8.33 -5.97 16.02
CA ALA A 348 7.24 -6.57 15.27
C ALA A 348 7.70 -7.03 13.88
N TYR A 349 8.46 -6.20 13.15
CA TYR A 349 9.05 -6.62 11.88
C TYR A 349 10.05 -7.77 12.06
N ALA A 350 10.86 -7.76 13.12
CA ALA A 350 11.85 -8.79 13.40
C ALA A 350 11.20 -10.14 13.75
N LEU A 351 10.20 -10.13 14.64
CA LEU A 351 9.40 -11.31 14.99
C LEU A 351 8.64 -11.86 13.77
N ALA A 352 8.15 -10.99 12.89
CA ALA A 352 7.54 -11.42 11.64
C ALA A 352 8.56 -12.11 10.71
N ALA A 353 9.76 -11.55 10.58
CA ALA A 353 10.82 -12.12 9.74
C ALA A 353 11.29 -13.51 10.21
N MET A 354 11.20 -13.78 11.51
CA MET A 354 11.45 -15.11 12.09
C MET A 354 10.43 -16.17 11.62
N GLY A 355 9.22 -15.77 11.23
CA GLY A 355 8.19 -16.66 10.72
C GLY A 355 7.57 -17.55 11.81
N LYS A 356 7.25 -18.81 11.46
CA LYS A 356 6.44 -19.72 12.28
C LYS A 356 6.93 -19.91 13.72
N GLN A 357 8.24 -19.84 13.95
CA GLN A 357 8.83 -20.03 15.29
C GLN A 357 8.42 -18.94 16.30
N ALA A 358 8.03 -17.74 15.83
CA ALA A 358 7.58 -16.66 16.71
C ALA A 358 6.11 -16.84 17.14
N ILE A 359 5.31 -17.65 16.43
CA ILE A 359 3.85 -17.71 16.62
C ILE A 359 3.46 -18.10 18.03
N THR A 360 4.11 -19.13 18.61
CA THR A 360 3.81 -19.59 19.97
C THR A 360 3.98 -18.49 21.02
N ASN A 361 4.95 -17.60 20.83
CA ASN A 361 5.21 -16.47 21.73
C ASN A 361 4.34 -15.25 21.43
N VAL A 362 3.93 -15.05 20.18
CA VAL A 362 3.12 -13.91 19.73
C VAL A 362 1.63 -14.13 20.00
N LEU A 363 1.12 -15.35 19.83
CA LEU A 363 -0.31 -15.65 19.96
C LEU A 363 -0.91 -15.24 21.33
N PRO A 364 -0.22 -15.45 22.47
CA PRO A 364 -0.70 -14.97 23.77
C PRO A 364 -0.87 -13.44 23.84
N LEU A 365 -0.10 -12.67 23.06
CA LEU A 365 -0.15 -11.20 23.07
C LEU A 365 -1.46 -10.65 22.50
N LEU A 366 -2.23 -11.44 21.74
CA LEU A 366 -3.57 -11.04 21.29
C LEU A 366 -4.53 -10.80 22.47
N LYS A 367 -4.29 -11.44 23.61
CA LYS A 367 -5.11 -11.30 24.83
C LYS A 367 -4.54 -10.27 25.81
N TYR A 368 -3.50 -9.54 25.42
CA TYR A 368 -2.89 -8.53 26.27
C TYR A 368 -3.81 -7.32 26.47
N GLU A 369 -3.75 -6.67 27.63
CA GLU A 369 -4.64 -5.55 27.98
C GLU A 369 -4.37 -4.30 27.12
N ASP A 370 -3.10 -4.02 26.82
CA ASP A 370 -2.72 -2.84 26.03
C ASP A 370 -3.04 -3.02 24.53
N PRO A 371 -3.90 -2.15 23.93
CA PRO A 371 -4.26 -2.24 22.52
C PRO A 371 -3.08 -2.10 21.55
N TRP A 372 -2.02 -1.37 21.92
CA TRP A 372 -0.83 -1.23 21.08
C TRP A 372 -0.07 -2.55 20.96
N ILE A 373 0.00 -3.33 22.04
CA ILE A 373 0.59 -4.68 22.02
C ILE A 373 -0.27 -5.60 21.17
N GLN A 374 -1.60 -5.54 21.30
CA GLN A 374 -2.51 -6.29 20.44
C GLN A 374 -2.30 -5.93 18.95
N ILE A 375 -2.26 -4.64 18.60
CA ILE A 375 -2.04 -4.16 17.22
C ILE A 375 -0.74 -4.71 16.63
N ASN A 376 0.38 -4.64 17.36
CA ASN A 376 1.66 -5.19 16.90
C ASN A 376 1.60 -6.73 16.78
N ALA A 377 0.97 -7.44 17.72
CA ALA A 377 0.81 -8.89 17.65
C ALA A 377 -0.02 -9.33 16.43
N ILE A 378 -1.11 -8.64 16.16
CA ILE A 378 -1.95 -8.86 14.97
C ILE A 378 -1.15 -8.59 13.69
N PHE A 379 -0.36 -7.52 13.66
CA PHE A 379 0.52 -7.21 12.53
C PHE A 379 1.56 -8.31 12.31
N ILE A 380 2.24 -8.77 13.37
CA ILE A 380 3.25 -9.85 13.28
C ILE A 380 2.64 -11.09 12.63
N LEU A 381 1.48 -11.56 13.11
CA LEU A 381 0.82 -12.74 12.57
C LEU A 381 0.42 -12.54 11.08
N GLY A 382 0.00 -11.33 10.72
CA GLY A 382 -0.31 -10.95 9.35
C GLY A 382 0.91 -10.97 8.43
N GLU A 383 2.04 -10.40 8.86
CA GLU A 383 3.29 -10.41 8.09
C GLU A 383 3.85 -11.83 7.92
N ILE A 384 3.73 -12.69 8.94
CA ILE A 384 4.10 -14.11 8.83
C ILE A 384 3.23 -14.81 7.77
N GLY A 385 1.95 -14.45 7.66
CA GLY A 385 1.01 -15.05 6.72
C GLY A 385 0.70 -16.52 7.02
N TYR A 386 0.83 -16.94 8.29
CA TYR A 386 0.52 -18.32 8.69
C TYR A 386 -0.98 -18.50 8.89
N GLU A 387 -1.62 -19.11 7.90
CA GLU A 387 -3.05 -19.40 7.94
C GLU A 387 -3.31 -20.71 8.71
N SER A 388 -3.70 -20.61 9.98
CA SER A 388 -4.25 -21.72 10.77
C SER A 388 -5.57 -21.33 11.40
N GLU A 389 -6.44 -22.32 11.65
CA GLU A 389 -7.73 -22.11 12.30
C GLU A 389 -7.56 -21.44 13.68
N GLU A 390 -6.60 -21.88 14.48
CA GLU A 390 -6.29 -21.29 15.80
C GLU A 390 -5.98 -19.78 15.69
N VAL A 391 -5.13 -19.39 14.75
CA VAL A 391 -4.75 -17.98 14.53
C VAL A 391 -5.95 -17.17 14.05
N VAL A 392 -6.70 -17.68 13.07
CA VAL A 392 -7.89 -16.98 12.54
C VAL A 392 -8.94 -16.80 13.63
N GLU A 393 -9.23 -17.82 14.42
CA GLU A 393 -10.19 -17.72 15.52
C GLU A 393 -9.74 -16.73 16.60
N ALA A 394 -8.44 -16.72 16.93
CA ALA A 394 -7.90 -15.80 17.92
C ALA A 394 -8.02 -14.34 17.47
N ILE A 395 -7.72 -14.05 16.19
CA ILE A 395 -7.85 -12.70 15.62
C ILE A 395 -9.33 -12.32 15.41
N SER A 396 -10.18 -13.26 15.01
CA SER A 396 -11.62 -13.02 14.82
C SER A 396 -12.30 -12.51 16.09
N LYS A 397 -11.90 -13.01 17.27
CA LYS A 397 -12.40 -12.53 18.56
C LYS A 397 -12.08 -11.04 18.81
N LEU A 398 -11.01 -10.51 18.22
CA LEU A 398 -10.64 -9.10 18.36
C LEU A 398 -11.51 -8.16 17.53
N LEU A 399 -12.36 -8.68 16.64
CA LEU A 399 -13.40 -7.89 15.95
C LEU A 399 -14.46 -7.35 16.91
N ASP A 400 -14.56 -7.92 18.12
CA ASP A 400 -15.42 -7.43 19.21
C ASP A 400 -14.70 -6.47 20.17
N SER A 401 -13.45 -6.09 19.89
CA SER A 401 -12.70 -5.13 20.71
C SER A 401 -13.41 -3.77 20.80
N PRO A 402 -13.40 -3.11 21.97
CA PRO A 402 -13.91 -1.74 22.09
C PRO A 402 -13.01 -0.71 21.38
N HIS A 403 -11.79 -1.10 21.00
CA HIS A 403 -10.83 -0.23 20.33
C HIS A 403 -10.89 -0.41 18.81
N GLN A 404 -11.42 0.59 18.10
CA GLN A 404 -11.51 0.57 16.63
C GLN A 404 -10.16 0.33 15.94
N GLN A 405 -9.05 0.76 16.55
CA GLN A 405 -7.69 0.51 16.05
C GLN A 405 -7.36 -0.99 15.99
N VAL A 406 -7.72 -1.73 17.05
CA VAL A 406 -7.52 -3.19 17.13
C VAL A 406 -8.39 -3.89 16.09
N VAL A 407 -9.66 -3.50 15.96
CA VAL A 407 -10.59 -4.05 14.96
C VAL A 407 -10.09 -3.81 13.54
N ARG A 408 -9.61 -2.61 13.23
CA ARG A 408 -9.09 -2.25 11.91
C ARG A 408 -7.85 -3.06 11.54
N GLN A 409 -6.92 -3.21 12.48
CA GLN A 409 -5.72 -4.05 12.27
C GLN A 409 -6.08 -5.54 12.17
N ALA A 410 -7.07 -6.02 12.92
CA ALA A 410 -7.56 -7.40 12.84
C ALA A 410 -8.15 -7.69 11.45
N LEU A 411 -9.02 -6.82 10.93
CA LEU A 411 -9.57 -6.98 9.57
C LEU A 411 -8.48 -6.94 8.48
N ASP A 412 -7.51 -6.03 8.61
CA ASP A 412 -6.38 -5.92 7.69
C ASP A 412 -5.54 -7.22 7.69
N THR A 413 -5.19 -7.74 8.87
CA THR A 413 -4.45 -9.00 8.99
C THR A 413 -5.25 -10.20 8.49
N LEU A 414 -6.53 -10.32 8.85
CA LEU A 414 -7.39 -11.42 8.38
C LEU A 414 -7.48 -11.43 6.85
N SER A 415 -7.40 -10.27 6.20
CA SER A 415 -7.42 -10.18 4.72
C SER A 415 -6.24 -10.93 4.07
N CYS A 416 -5.16 -11.15 4.82
CA CYS A 416 -4.00 -11.91 4.39
C CYS A 416 -4.16 -13.44 4.60
N MET A 417 -5.25 -13.89 5.22
CA MET A 417 -5.51 -15.30 5.56
C MET A 417 -6.86 -15.82 5.02
N PRO A 418 -7.22 -15.55 3.75
CA PRO A 418 -8.57 -15.78 3.26
C PRO A 418 -8.99 -17.25 3.21
N ASN A 419 -8.05 -18.21 3.21
CA ASN A 419 -8.39 -19.63 3.03
C ASN A 419 -8.89 -20.31 4.32
N GLN A 420 -8.58 -19.70 5.47
CA GLN A 420 -8.95 -20.19 6.81
C GLN A 420 -10.10 -19.39 7.45
N ILE A 421 -10.64 -18.38 6.76
CA ILE A 421 -11.82 -17.66 7.21
C ILE A 421 -13.01 -18.63 7.25
N ASN A 422 -13.58 -18.78 8.44
CA ASN A 422 -14.71 -19.68 8.72
C ASN A 422 -16.01 -18.89 9.00
N GLU A 423 -17.12 -19.61 9.16
CA GLU A 423 -18.45 -19.01 9.42
C GLU A 423 -18.48 -18.16 10.70
N ASN A 424 -17.72 -18.55 11.73
CA ASN A 424 -17.60 -17.77 12.97
C ASN A 424 -16.99 -16.39 12.67
N CYS A 425 -15.89 -16.32 11.92
CA CYS A 425 -15.30 -15.07 11.49
C CYS A 425 -16.27 -14.22 10.65
N LEU A 426 -16.99 -14.83 9.71
CA LEU A 426 -17.99 -14.12 8.90
C LEU A 426 -19.14 -13.56 9.75
N SER A 427 -19.55 -14.30 10.80
CA SER A 427 -20.54 -13.84 11.78
C SER A 427 -20.04 -12.63 12.56
N PHE A 428 -18.78 -12.64 13.04
CA PHE A 428 -18.17 -11.47 13.68
C PHE A 428 -18.18 -10.24 12.75
N ILE A 429 -17.85 -10.42 11.47
CA ILE A 429 -17.87 -9.34 10.48
C ILE A 429 -19.31 -8.82 10.29
N SER A 430 -20.30 -9.71 10.11
CA SER A 430 -21.70 -9.29 9.96
C SER A 430 -22.17 -8.50 11.20
N ASN A 431 -21.88 -8.98 12.40
CA ASN A 431 -22.24 -8.31 13.65
C ASN A 431 -21.55 -6.94 13.78
N LEU A 432 -20.28 -6.84 13.38
CA LEU A 432 -19.52 -5.60 13.40
C LEU A 432 -20.14 -4.52 12.51
N LEU A 433 -20.63 -4.91 11.31
CA LEU A 433 -21.32 -3.99 10.39
C LEU A 433 -22.67 -3.48 10.94
N GLU A 434 -23.25 -4.20 11.90
CA GLU A 434 -24.53 -3.87 12.55
C GLU A 434 -24.36 -3.05 13.83
N LYS A 435 -23.30 -3.28 14.62
CA LYS A 435 -23.07 -2.65 15.94
C LYS A 435 -22.94 -1.12 15.92
N ARG A 436 -22.53 -0.53 14.80
CA ARG A 436 -22.36 0.92 14.52
C ARG A 436 -22.21 1.83 15.78
N PRO A 437 -21.13 1.68 16.59
CA PRO A 437 -20.99 2.45 17.81
C PRO A 437 -20.97 3.97 17.53
N ASN A 438 -21.68 4.76 18.34
CA ASN A 438 -21.85 6.20 18.12
C ASN A 438 -20.50 6.96 18.03
N ASP A 439 -19.51 6.58 18.84
CA ASP A 439 -18.19 7.21 18.81
C ASP A 439 -17.41 6.90 17.52
N TRP A 440 -17.74 5.80 16.83
CA TRP A 440 -17.07 5.41 15.59
C TRP A 440 -17.66 6.09 14.35
N LEU A 441 -18.79 6.79 14.51
CA LEU A 441 -19.42 7.64 13.49
C LEU A 441 -18.86 9.07 13.47
N LYS A 442 -17.99 9.41 14.43
CA LYS A 442 -17.33 10.72 14.46
C LYS A 442 -16.29 10.80 13.35
N VAL A 443 -16.27 11.92 12.64
CA VAL A 443 -15.24 12.22 11.64
C VAL A 443 -13.90 12.33 12.36
N ILE A 444 -12.91 11.57 11.90
CA ILE A 444 -11.57 11.52 12.51
C ILE A 444 -10.47 12.08 11.61
N VAL A 445 -10.78 12.37 10.34
CA VAL A 445 -9.87 13.03 9.39
C VAL A 445 -10.59 14.10 8.59
N ASN A 446 -9.85 15.12 8.13
CA ASN A 446 -10.42 16.25 7.37
C ASN A 446 -11.12 15.88 6.06
N ARG A 447 -10.89 14.67 5.55
CA ARG A 447 -11.61 14.12 4.38
C ARG A 447 -13.04 13.63 4.71
N GLY A 448 -13.50 13.79 5.96
CA GLY A 448 -14.85 13.41 6.38
C GLY A 448 -15.01 11.96 6.78
N TRP A 449 -13.93 11.17 6.85
CA TRP A 449 -14.01 9.74 7.16
C TRP A 449 -14.09 9.48 8.66
N THR A 450 -14.89 8.50 9.01
CA THR A 450 -15.10 7.99 10.36
C THR A 450 -14.30 6.70 10.59
N ALA A 451 -14.28 6.19 11.82
CA ALA A 451 -13.71 4.87 12.10
C ALA A 451 -14.51 3.75 11.40
N LEU A 452 -15.83 3.86 11.41
CA LEU A 452 -16.73 2.87 10.80
C LEU A 452 -16.50 2.75 9.28
N ASP A 453 -16.30 3.88 8.61
CA ASP A 453 -16.01 3.93 7.18
C ASP A 453 -14.79 3.11 6.79
N GLN A 454 -13.78 3.13 7.64
CA GLN A 454 -12.53 2.42 7.44
C GLN A 454 -12.65 0.93 7.81
N ILE A 455 -13.42 0.62 8.85
CA ILE A 455 -13.79 -0.75 9.20
C ILE A 455 -14.54 -1.39 8.02
N ASN A 456 -15.53 -0.70 7.45
CA ASN A 456 -16.28 -1.17 6.27
C ASN A 456 -15.34 -1.42 5.08
N PHE A 457 -14.35 -0.55 4.89
CA PHE A 457 -13.37 -0.71 3.83
C PHE A 457 -12.46 -1.94 4.06
N ASN A 458 -11.88 -2.10 5.26
CA ASN A 458 -11.05 -3.27 5.58
C ASN A 458 -11.86 -4.58 5.52
N ALA A 459 -13.11 -4.57 5.99
CA ALA A 459 -14.02 -5.70 5.85
C ALA A 459 -14.28 -6.04 4.37
N SER A 460 -14.52 -5.04 3.52
CA SER A 460 -14.70 -5.27 2.08
C SER A 460 -13.44 -5.88 1.41
N MET A 461 -12.23 -5.47 1.83
CA MET A 461 -10.97 -6.05 1.35
C MET A 461 -10.82 -7.51 1.77
N LEU A 462 -11.09 -7.81 3.04
CA LEU A 462 -11.10 -9.19 3.56
C LEU A 462 -12.08 -10.07 2.77
N LEU A 463 -13.32 -9.62 2.62
CA LEU A 463 -14.36 -10.39 1.91
C LEU A 463 -14.04 -10.56 0.42
N LEU A 464 -13.48 -9.53 -0.24
CA LEU A 464 -12.95 -9.64 -1.60
C LEU A 464 -11.92 -10.78 -1.69
N ASN A 465 -10.96 -10.83 -0.78
CA ASN A 465 -9.93 -11.87 -0.79
C ASN A 465 -10.54 -13.27 -0.57
N CYS A 466 -11.53 -13.39 0.32
CA CYS A 466 -12.26 -14.64 0.53
C CYS A 466 -12.97 -15.16 -0.73
N THR A 467 -13.38 -14.29 -1.66
CA THR A 467 -14.05 -14.70 -2.90
C THR A 467 -13.18 -15.58 -3.80
N PHE A 468 -11.85 -15.52 -3.66
CA PHE A 468 -10.91 -16.36 -4.42
C PHE A 468 -10.80 -17.79 -3.87
N SER A 469 -11.20 -18.03 -2.61
CA SER A 469 -11.15 -19.36 -1.99
C SER A 469 -12.24 -20.32 -2.49
N GLY A 470 -13.34 -19.77 -3.01
CA GLY A 470 -14.53 -20.54 -3.42
C GLY A 470 -15.42 -21.06 -2.28
N LYS A 471 -15.09 -20.78 -1.01
CA LYS A 471 -15.87 -21.17 0.18
C LYS A 471 -16.91 -20.10 0.57
N HIS A 472 -17.89 -20.48 1.40
CA HIS A 472 -18.86 -19.58 2.05
C HIS A 472 -19.55 -18.57 1.09
N LYS A 473 -19.84 -18.97 -0.15
CA LYS A 473 -20.33 -18.05 -1.19
C LYS A 473 -21.61 -17.33 -0.79
N LYS A 474 -22.51 -18.01 -0.08
CA LYS A 474 -23.79 -17.45 0.34
C LYS A 474 -23.58 -16.36 1.38
N GLU A 475 -22.80 -16.64 2.42
CA GLU A 475 -22.47 -15.71 3.49
C GLU A 475 -21.69 -14.51 2.94
N LEU A 476 -20.73 -14.75 2.04
CA LEU A 476 -19.98 -13.69 1.36
C LEU A 476 -20.91 -12.79 0.54
N GLU A 477 -21.83 -13.37 -0.24
CA GLU A 477 -22.80 -12.59 -1.03
C GLU A 477 -23.69 -11.72 -0.14
N GLU A 478 -24.20 -12.28 0.96
CA GLU A 478 -25.04 -11.56 1.92
C GLU A 478 -24.30 -10.36 2.52
N ILE A 479 -23.08 -10.56 3.02
CA ILE A 479 -22.29 -9.49 3.66
C ILE A 479 -21.82 -8.45 2.64
N LEU A 480 -21.35 -8.87 1.46
CA LEU A 480 -20.93 -7.97 0.39
C LEU A 480 -22.11 -7.13 -0.13
N THR A 481 -23.30 -7.71 -0.23
CA THR A 481 -24.52 -6.98 -0.61
C THR A 481 -24.89 -5.95 0.44
N LYS A 482 -24.79 -6.27 1.74
CA LYS A 482 -24.95 -5.27 2.82
C LYS A 482 -23.97 -4.11 2.66
N LEU A 483 -22.71 -4.40 2.31
CA LEU A 483 -21.66 -3.39 2.14
C LEU A 483 -21.90 -2.39 1.01
N LEU A 484 -22.73 -2.71 0.00
CA LEU A 484 -23.13 -1.78 -1.06
C LEU A 484 -23.90 -0.56 -0.54
N ASN A 485 -24.55 -0.68 0.62
CA ASN A 485 -25.42 0.36 1.19
C ASN A 485 -24.68 1.36 2.10
N PHE A 486 -23.35 1.25 2.25
CA PHE A 486 -22.57 2.14 3.13
C PHE A 486 -21.98 3.35 2.39
N SER A 487 -21.75 4.44 3.12
CA SER A 487 -21.62 5.82 2.62
C SER A 487 -20.29 6.23 1.98
N THR A 488 -19.20 5.46 2.09
CA THR A 488 -17.87 5.95 1.63
C THR A 488 -17.51 5.66 0.19
N GLY A 489 -18.34 4.93 -0.56
CA GLY A 489 -18.10 4.57 -1.96
C GLY A 489 -16.90 3.64 -2.18
N TYR A 490 -15.85 3.67 -1.36
CA TYR A 490 -14.68 2.79 -1.47
C TYR A 490 -15.04 1.37 -1.07
N SER A 491 -15.65 1.18 0.11
CA SER A 491 -16.08 -0.14 0.58
C SER A 491 -17.06 -0.78 -0.41
N ALA A 492 -18.03 0.00 -0.90
CA ALA A 492 -19.01 -0.46 -1.85
C ALA A 492 -18.40 -0.77 -3.24
N LYS A 493 -17.42 0.02 -3.72
CA LYS A 493 -16.64 -0.31 -4.93
C LYS A 493 -15.91 -1.64 -4.79
N VAL A 494 -15.22 -1.87 -3.66
CA VAL A 494 -14.53 -3.15 -3.40
C VAL A 494 -15.55 -4.29 -3.26
N ALA A 495 -16.65 -4.07 -2.56
CA ALA A 495 -17.70 -5.07 -2.39
C ALA A 495 -18.34 -5.47 -3.73
N SER A 496 -18.57 -4.50 -4.62
CA SER A 496 -19.07 -4.76 -5.98
C SER A 496 -18.12 -5.66 -6.78
N GLN A 497 -16.80 -5.48 -6.62
CA GLN A 497 -15.81 -6.37 -7.23
C GLN A 497 -15.85 -7.78 -6.62
N GLY A 498 -16.03 -7.89 -5.30
CA GLY A 498 -16.23 -9.18 -4.64
C GLY A 498 -17.47 -9.92 -5.17
N LEU A 499 -18.60 -9.23 -5.31
CA LEU A 499 -19.83 -9.80 -5.89
C LEU A 499 -19.62 -10.27 -7.34
N ILE A 500 -18.87 -9.51 -8.15
CA ILE A 500 -18.47 -9.94 -9.50
C ILE A 500 -17.66 -11.24 -9.47
N ASN A 501 -16.77 -11.41 -8.48
CA ASN A 501 -15.93 -12.61 -8.35
C ASN A 501 -16.74 -13.85 -7.96
N LEU A 502 -17.84 -13.71 -7.21
CA LEU A 502 -18.71 -14.83 -6.82
C LEU A 502 -19.44 -15.48 -8.01
N LYS A 503 -19.73 -14.69 -9.06
CA LYS A 503 -20.37 -15.12 -10.32
C LYS A 503 -21.76 -15.78 -10.15
N THR A 504 -22.43 -15.59 -9.02
CA THR A 504 -23.85 -16.00 -8.88
C THR A 504 -24.73 -14.98 -9.61
N PRO A 505 -25.89 -15.38 -10.16
CA PRO A 505 -26.78 -14.45 -10.85
C PRO A 505 -27.22 -13.27 -9.97
N THR A 506 -27.49 -13.53 -8.70
CA THR A 506 -27.91 -12.52 -7.72
C THR A 506 -26.77 -11.57 -7.33
N ALA A 507 -25.55 -12.06 -7.10
CA ALA A 507 -24.40 -11.20 -6.83
C ALA A 507 -24.06 -10.31 -8.03
N LEU A 508 -24.08 -10.88 -9.25
CA LEU A 508 -23.85 -10.12 -10.49
C LEU A 508 -24.91 -9.04 -10.67
N ASN A 509 -26.19 -9.36 -10.45
CA ASN A 509 -27.27 -8.38 -10.53
C ASN A 509 -27.08 -7.25 -9.51
N SER A 510 -26.73 -7.56 -8.26
CA SER A 510 -26.46 -6.55 -7.22
C SER A 510 -25.28 -5.64 -7.60
N ALA A 511 -24.18 -6.21 -8.09
CA ALA A 511 -23.02 -5.44 -8.52
C ALA A 511 -23.32 -4.55 -9.73
N ILE A 512 -24.00 -5.10 -10.75
CA ILE A 512 -24.37 -4.36 -11.97
C ILE A 512 -25.32 -3.21 -11.63
N THR A 513 -26.36 -3.45 -10.82
CA THR A 513 -27.28 -2.40 -10.38
C THR A 513 -26.52 -1.29 -9.64
N TYR A 514 -25.70 -1.65 -8.66
CA TYR A 514 -24.90 -0.67 -7.91
C TYR A 514 -24.02 0.19 -8.81
N LEU A 515 -23.30 -0.44 -9.76
CA LEU A 515 -22.40 0.23 -10.68
C LEU A 515 -23.16 1.06 -11.72
N SER A 516 -24.34 0.62 -12.17
CA SER A 516 -25.16 1.34 -13.16
C SER A 516 -25.77 2.61 -12.58
N ASP A 517 -26.23 2.56 -11.32
CA ASP A 517 -26.78 3.73 -10.62
C ASP A 517 -25.74 4.84 -10.36
N ARG A 518 -24.44 4.49 -10.46
CA ARG A 518 -23.31 5.33 -10.05
C ARG A 518 -22.26 5.47 -11.17
N ALA A 519 -22.59 5.04 -12.39
CA ALA A 519 -21.83 5.38 -13.57
C ALA A 519 -22.01 6.88 -13.82
N TRP A 520 -20.89 7.60 -13.93
CA TRP A 520 -20.85 9.03 -14.15
C TRP A 520 -20.74 9.34 -15.63
#